data_AF-A0A564FYH3-F1
#
_entry.id   AF-A0A564FYH3-F1
#
_cell.length_a   1.000
_cell.length_b   1.000
_cell.length_c   1.000
_cell.angle_alpha   90.00
_cell.angle_beta   90.00
_cell.angle_gamma   90.00
#
_symmetry.space_group_name_H-M   'P 1'
#
loop_
_entity.id
_entity.type
_entity.pdbx_description
1 polymer ?
#
loop_
_entity_poly.entity_id
_entity_poly.type
_entity_poly.pdbx_seq_one_letter_code
_entity_poly.pdbx_strand_id
1 'polypeptide(L)'
;MRVAYLAAALAALSSHAHAGPRLPALGLYCPVGEDVPPISVDADGGLGIDLLDCEGARFARARVRAEVCFANGGSVVALNTDLVVRRDSTLRHGGVTFRLYTGRRPCPAP
;
A
#
# COMPACT_ATOMS: atom_id res chain seq x y z
N MET A 1 -23.69 -57.57 -15.49
CA MET A 1 -23.91 -56.19 -15.98
C MET A 1 -23.82 -55.25 -14.80
N ARG A 2 -22.97 -54.21 -14.91
CA ARG A 2 -23.04 -52.83 -14.36
C ARG A 2 -23.76 -52.67 -13.02
N VAL A 3 -23.14 -52.10 -11.99
CA VAL A 3 -23.02 -50.65 -11.81
C VAL A 3 -22.12 -50.43 -10.60
N ALA A 4 -21.20 -49.45 -10.66
CA ALA A 4 -20.93 -48.47 -9.59
C ALA A 4 -19.50 -47.93 -9.67
N TYR A 5 -19.26 -46.89 -10.47
CA TYR A 5 -18.12 -45.97 -10.24
C TYR A 5 -18.41 -44.66 -10.96
N LEU A 6 -18.95 -43.65 -10.27
CA LEU A 6 -18.87 -42.23 -10.68
C LEU A 6 -19.56 -41.35 -9.64
N ALA A 7 -18.86 -40.99 -8.56
CA ALA A 7 -19.27 -39.90 -7.67
C ALA A 7 -18.11 -39.40 -6.78
N ALA A 8 -16.96 -39.02 -7.37
CA ALA A 8 -15.90 -38.37 -6.60
C ALA A 8 -14.94 -37.58 -7.49
N ALA A 9 -15.36 -36.45 -8.09
CA ALA A 9 -14.40 -35.58 -8.80
C ALA A 9 -14.82 -34.11 -8.98
N LEU A 10 -15.68 -33.52 -8.15
CA LEU A 10 -16.06 -32.10 -8.28
C LEU A 10 -16.08 -31.38 -6.91
N ALA A 11 -14.91 -31.21 -6.30
CA ALA A 11 -14.77 -30.37 -5.10
C ALA A 11 -13.43 -29.61 -4.98
N ALA A 12 -12.69 -29.45 -6.07
CA ALA A 12 -11.35 -28.81 -6.04
C ALA A 12 -11.25 -27.52 -6.86
N LEU A 13 -12.38 -26.87 -7.21
CA LEU A 13 -12.37 -25.49 -7.68
C LEU A 13 -12.33 -24.57 -6.46
N SER A 14 -11.20 -24.64 -5.75
CA SER A 14 -10.84 -23.77 -4.64
C SER A 14 -10.89 -22.34 -5.14
N SER A 15 -11.95 -21.64 -4.72
CA SER A 15 -12.19 -20.22 -4.92
C SER A 15 -10.87 -19.44 -4.86
N HIS A 16 -10.35 -19.06 -6.02
CA HIS A 16 -9.42 -17.94 -6.10
C HIS A 16 -10.28 -16.70 -5.87
N ALA A 17 -10.69 -16.51 -4.62
CA ALA A 17 -11.19 -15.24 -4.17
C ALA A 17 -10.04 -14.26 -4.39
N HIS A 18 -10.09 -13.58 -5.53
CA HIS A 18 -9.30 -12.41 -5.81
C HIS A 18 -9.68 -11.41 -4.73
N ALA A 19 -8.97 -11.45 -3.61
CA ALA A 19 -8.98 -10.35 -2.65
C ALA A 19 -8.60 -9.13 -3.49
N GLY A 20 -9.52 -8.17 -3.60
CA GLY A 20 -9.28 -6.94 -4.34
C GLY A 20 -8.00 -6.24 -3.88
N PRO A 21 -7.54 -5.22 -4.62
CA PRO A 21 -6.35 -4.47 -4.24
C PRO A 21 -6.44 -4.04 -2.77
N ARG A 22 -5.50 -4.49 -1.94
CA ARG A 22 -5.44 -4.04 -0.55
C ARG A 22 -4.93 -2.60 -0.55
N LEU A 23 -5.79 -1.69 -0.10
CA LEU A 23 -5.43 -0.30 0.11
C LEU A 23 -4.74 -0.15 1.48
N PRO A 24 -3.81 0.80 1.63
CA PRO A 24 -3.30 1.16 2.95
C PRO A 24 -4.42 1.73 3.82
N ALA A 25 -4.27 1.60 5.14
CA ALA A 25 -5.14 2.32 6.07
C ALA A 25 -4.76 3.81 6.05
N LEU A 26 -5.69 4.68 6.46
CA LEU A 26 -5.39 6.10 6.64
C LEU A 26 -4.46 6.29 7.85
N GLY A 27 -3.55 7.25 7.75
CA GLY A 27 -2.70 7.69 8.85
C GLY A 27 -1.23 7.87 8.47
N LEU A 28 -0.40 8.05 9.51
CA LEU A 28 1.04 8.25 9.38
C LEU A 28 1.76 6.91 9.51
N TYR A 29 2.59 6.57 8.52
CA TYR A 29 3.45 5.41 8.50
C TYR A 29 4.89 5.84 8.76
N CYS A 30 5.44 5.43 9.91
CA CYS A 30 6.82 5.73 10.29
C CYS A 30 7.79 4.66 9.79
N PRO A 31 9.00 5.02 9.35
CA PRO A 31 10.03 4.05 8.97
C PRO A 31 10.43 3.19 10.16
N VAL A 32 10.86 1.96 9.88
CA VAL A 32 11.37 1.04 10.90
C VAL A 32 12.88 0.91 10.75
N GLY A 33 13.63 1.49 11.69
CA GLY A 33 15.09 1.36 11.78
C GLY A 33 15.88 2.15 10.74
N GLU A 34 15.24 3.09 10.04
CA GLU A 34 15.84 3.91 8.98
C GLU A 34 15.48 5.39 9.19
N ASP A 35 16.42 6.28 8.91
CA ASP A 35 16.22 7.74 8.98
C ASP A 35 15.77 8.31 7.63
N VAL A 36 14.48 8.10 7.32
CA VAL A 36 13.85 8.61 6.10
C VAL A 36 12.52 9.31 6.42
N PRO A 37 12.02 10.21 5.56
CA PRO A 37 10.72 10.85 5.78
C PRO A 37 9.58 9.82 5.92
N PRO A 38 8.58 10.08 6.78
CA PRO A 38 7.42 9.22 6.90
C PRO A 38 6.51 9.29 5.67
N ILE A 39 5.64 8.29 5.53
CA ILE A 39 4.58 8.28 4.51
C ILE A 39 3.26 8.62 5.19
N SER A 40 2.50 9.59 4.69
CA SER A 40 1.12 9.83 5.15
C SER A 40 0.11 9.39 4.09
N VAL A 41 -0.96 8.74 4.53
CA VAL A 41 -2.10 8.37 3.69
C VAL A 41 -3.33 9.04 4.26
N ASP A 42 -3.93 9.94 3.50
CA ASP A 42 -5.09 10.72 3.94
C ASP A 42 -6.35 10.31 3.16
N ALA A 43 -7.49 10.81 3.59
CA ALA A 43 -8.74 10.63 2.86
C ALA A 43 -8.64 11.21 1.43
N ASP A 44 -9.55 10.78 0.55
CA ASP A 44 -9.66 11.29 -0.83
C ASP A 44 -8.39 11.14 -1.70
N GLY A 45 -7.45 10.29 -1.27
CA GLY A 45 -6.22 10.01 -2.01
C GLY A 45 -5.08 10.99 -1.74
N GLY A 46 -5.13 11.76 -0.64
CA GLY A 46 -3.95 12.49 -0.17
C GLY A 46 -2.81 11.54 0.18
N LEU A 47 -1.59 11.86 -0.26
CA LEU A 47 -0.40 11.04 -0.02
C LEU A 47 0.84 11.91 0.16
N GLY A 48 1.43 11.84 1.36
CA GLY A 48 2.78 12.35 1.61
C GLY A 48 3.81 11.23 1.42
N ILE A 49 4.80 11.41 0.54
CA ILE A 49 5.85 10.41 0.27
C ILE A 49 7.08 11.09 -0.37
N ASP A 50 8.30 10.69 -0.01
CA ASP A 50 9.54 11.22 -0.61
C ASP A 50 9.63 12.76 -0.63
N LEU A 51 9.10 13.42 0.41
CA LEU A 51 8.98 14.89 0.50
C LEU A 51 8.06 15.53 -0.55
N LEU A 52 7.17 14.74 -1.15
CA LEU A 52 6.07 15.18 -2.00
C LEU A 52 4.76 15.17 -1.22
N ASP A 53 3.89 16.12 -1.54
CA ASP A 53 2.50 16.14 -1.11
C ASP A 53 1.60 15.95 -2.35
N CYS A 54 0.92 14.82 -2.45
CA CYS A 54 0.20 14.38 -3.63
C CYS A 54 -1.32 14.36 -3.43
N GLU A 55 -2.05 14.72 -4.49
CA GLU A 55 -3.50 14.66 -4.54
C GLU A 55 -3.99 13.51 -5.44
N GLY A 56 -5.12 12.90 -5.06
CA GLY A 56 -5.80 11.90 -5.87
C GLY A 56 -4.97 10.64 -6.16
N ALA A 57 -4.09 10.25 -5.23
CA ALA A 57 -3.23 9.10 -5.36
C ALA A 57 -4.03 7.80 -5.52
N ARG A 58 -3.63 6.98 -6.50
CA ARG A 58 -4.26 5.70 -6.84
C ARG A 58 -3.30 4.55 -6.61
N PHE A 59 -3.73 3.59 -5.80
CA PHE A 59 -2.95 2.41 -5.43
C PHE A 59 -3.38 1.22 -6.29
N ALA A 60 -2.43 0.61 -7.01
CA ALA A 60 -2.70 -0.57 -7.80
C ALA A 60 -1.43 -1.40 -7.99
N ARG A 61 -1.56 -2.73 -7.86
CA ARG A 61 -0.49 -3.70 -8.16
C ARG A 61 0.87 -3.31 -7.54
N ALA A 62 0.89 -3.05 -6.24
CA ALA A 62 2.09 -2.70 -5.49
C ALA A 62 2.79 -1.40 -5.96
N ARG A 63 2.03 -0.51 -6.61
CA ARG A 63 2.47 0.82 -7.04
C ARG A 63 1.46 1.86 -6.60
N VAL A 64 1.91 3.10 -6.54
CA VAL A 64 1.08 4.28 -6.37
C VAL A 64 1.35 5.29 -7.48
N ARG A 65 0.29 5.96 -7.94
CA ARG A 65 0.37 7.01 -8.95
C ARG A 65 -0.47 8.22 -8.57
N ALA A 66 0.04 9.40 -8.85
CA ALA A 66 -0.70 10.67 -8.74
C ALA A 66 -0.20 11.60 -9.86
N GLU A 67 -1.11 12.35 -10.48
CA GLU A 67 -0.74 13.29 -11.55
C GLU A 67 -0.30 14.65 -11.00
N VAL A 68 -0.70 14.97 -9.76
CA VAL A 68 -0.41 16.25 -9.10
C VAL A 68 0.23 15.96 -7.75
N CYS A 69 1.52 16.26 -7.66
CA CYS A 69 2.28 16.29 -6.42
C CYS A 69 3.07 17.59 -6.33
N PHE A 70 3.06 18.20 -5.16
CA PHE A 70 3.83 19.40 -4.87
C PHE A 70 5.15 18.99 -4.22
N ALA A 71 6.26 19.30 -4.89
CA ALA A 71 7.58 19.16 -4.31
C ALA A 71 7.97 20.42 -3.54
N ASN A 72 8.96 20.28 -2.66
CA ASN A 72 9.60 21.43 -2.03
C ASN A 72 10.07 22.45 -3.09
N GLY A 73 9.77 23.73 -2.86
CA GLY A 73 10.05 24.79 -3.84
C GLY A 73 8.89 25.08 -4.82
N GLY A 74 7.76 24.39 -4.69
CA GLY A 74 6.49 24.73 -5.37
C GLY A 74 6.33 24.14 -6.78
N SER A 75 7.28 23.33 -7.25
CA SER A 75 7.14 22.62 -8.53
C SER A 75 6.08 21.53 -8.43
N VAL A 76 5.29 21.38 -9.49
CA VAL A 76 4.29 20.31 -9.63
C VAL A 76 4.87 19.18 -10.47
N VAL A 77 4.81 17.96 -9.95
CA VAL A 77 5.34 16.75 -10.58
C VAL A 77 4.33 15.60 -10.53
N ALA A 78 4.45 14.65 -11.45
CA ALA A 78 3.69 13.40 -11.39
C ALA A 78 4.47 12.34 -10.60
N LEU A 79 3.77 11.53 -9.81
CA LEU A 79 4.30 10.40 -9.07
C LEU A 79 3.91 9.09 -9.76
N ASN A 80 4.88 8.18 -9.93
CA ASN A 80 4.62 6.79 -10.31
C ASN A 80 5.70 5.88 -9.72
N THR A 81 5.52 5.48 -8.47
CA THR A 81 6.55 4.75 -7.70
C THR A 81 6.04 3.41 -7.16
N ASP A 82 6.94 2.59 -6.63
CA ASP A 82 6.56 1.39 -5.88
C ASP A 82 5.94 1.78 -4.53
N LEU A 83 4.88 1.09 -4.13
CA LEU A 83 4.35 1.18 -2.79
C LEU A 83 3.57 -0.09 -2.50
N VAL A 84 4.20 -1.00 -1.76
CA VAL A 84 3.70 -2.34 -1.51
C VAL A 84 2.96 -2.37 -0.18
N VAL A 85 1.64 -2.58 -0.21
CA VAL A 85 0.88 -2.89 1.00
C VAL A 85 1.04 -4.37 1.32
N ARG A 86 1.71 -4.70 2.43
CA ARG A 86 1.97 -6.08 2.86
C ARG A 86 0.77 -6.67 3.62
N ARG A 87 0.79 -8.00 3.83
CA ARG A 87 -0.30 -8.73 4.52
C ARG A 87 -0.47 -8.33 5.98
N ASP A 88 0.61 -7.92 6.63
CA ASP A 88 0.66 -7.39 7.99
C ASP A 88 0.31 -5.89 8.08
N SER A 89 -0.22 -5.32 6.99
CA SER A 89 -0.59 -3.90 6.88
C SER A 89 0.57 -2.92 6.98
N THR A 90 1.82 -3.40 6.92
CA THR A 90 3.00 -2.54 6.71
C THR A 90 3.09 -2.10 5.25
N LEU A 91 3.74 -0.98 5.01
CA LEU A 91 4.11 -0.52 3.67
C LEU A 91 5.57 -0.85 3.41
N ARG A 92 5.90 -1.14 2.15
CA ARG A 92 7.27 -1.18 1.68
C ARG A 92 7.44 -0.28 0.47
N HIS A 93 8.43 0.59 0.53
CA HIS A 93 8.76 1.56 -0.51
C HIS A 93 10.27 1.79 -0.50
N GLY A 94 10.92 1.77 -1.66
CA GLY A 94 12.38 2.01 -1.75
C GLY A 94 13.23 1.02 -0.94
N GLY A 95 12.70 -0.17 -0.64
CA GLY A 95 13.34 -1.16 0.24
C GLY A 95 13.06 -0.97 1.75
N VAL A 96 12.57 0.19 2.17
CA VAL A 96 12.28 0.51 3.58
C VAL A 96 10.89 -0.01 3.98
N THR A 97 10.79 -0.53 5.20
CA THR A 97 9.50 -0.92 5.80
C THR A 97 8.95 0.21 6.66
N PHE A 98 7.68 0.56 6.43
CA PHE A 98 6.97 1.57 7.20
C PHE A 98 5.78 0.94 7.93
N ARG A 99 5.57 1.35 9.17
CA ARG A 99 4.51 0.84 10.04
C ARG A 99 3.58 1.97 10.43
N LEU A 100 2.27 1.70 10.40
CA LEU A 100 1.26 2.63 10.86
C LEU A 100 1.55 3.02 12.32
N TYR A 101 1.60 4.32 12.57
CA TYR A 101 1.97 4.89 13.86
C TYR A 101 0.76 5.54 14.52
N THR A 102 0.46 5.09 15.74
CA THR A 102 -0.69 5.55 16.55
C THR A 102 -0.26 6.37 17.77
N GLY A 103 1.03 6.72 17.87
CA GLY A 103 1.56 7.52 18.97
C GLY A 103 1.48 9.03 18.72
N ARG A 104 2.18 9.81 19.55
CA ARG A 104 2.28 11.26 19.40
C ARG A 104 3.25 11.62 18.30
N ARG A 105 2.83 12.46 17.36
CA ARG A 105 3.72 13.00 16.31
C ARG A 105 4.85 13.84 16.93
N PRO A 106 6.04 13.93 16.30
CA PRO A 106 6.43 13.30 15.03
C PRO A 106 6.67 11.79 15.16
N CYS A 107 7.08 11.13 14.07
CA CYS A 107 7.61 9.78 14.17
C CYS A 107 8.76 9.72 15.19
N PRO A 108 8.91 8.61 15.93
CA PRO A 108 10.07 8.42 16.78
C PRO A 108 11.35 8.42 15.93
N ALA A 109 12.44 8.94 16.49
CA ALA A 109 13.76 8.78 15.90
C ALA A 109 14.11 7.27 15.84
N PRO A 110 14.91 6.85 14.84
CA PRO A 110 15.37 5.47 14.71
C PRO A 110 16.10 4.94 15.96
#